data_AF-A0A8C1ZWC4-F1
#
_entry.id   AF-A0A8C1ZWC4-F1
#
_cell.length_a   1.000
_cell.length_b   1.000
_cell.length_c   1.000
_cell.angle_alpha   90.00
_cell.angle_beta   90.00
_cell.angle_gamma   90.00
#
_symmetry.space_group_name_H-M   'P 1'
#
loop_
_entity.id
_entity.type
_entity.pdbx_description
1 polymer ?
#
loop_
_entity_poly.entity_id
_entity_poly.type
_entity_poly.pdbx_seq_one_letter_code
_entity_poly.pdbx_strand_id
1 'polypeptide(L)'
;GPVGPQGPPGKSGAEGLRGIPGPVGEQGLPGAAGQDGPPGPLGPPGLPGLKGDPGSKGEKGHPGLIGLIGPPGESGEKGDRGLQGPQGLGGGKGDAGPVGSPGPFGPPGPPGIPVSRFFFFTLFSAGDIIQSLPFQTSKKSRRSPDMQDDEAAGMMDYGMEGMEDVFGSLNTLKQDIERMKFPLGTQDNPARTCKDLQLSQPDFPDGHYWIDPNMGCMGDAFKVYCNFTSGGETCIYPDKKSSGVRISNWPKESPGSWFSEFKRGKILSYVDVEESWINSVQMTFLKLLSSSARQNFTYICHQSVAWYDAKADNYDKALRFLGSNDEEMSYDNSPFIKTLSDGCSLKQGYSKSVMEINTPRIDQVPIIDVMLNDFGESSQRFGFEVGPVCFLG
;
A
#
# COMPACT_ATOMS: atom_id res chain seq x y z
N GLY A 1 55.76 -54.86 65.81
CA GLY A 1 55.12 -54.09 66.89
C GLY A 1 53.68 -53.82 66.51
N PRO A 2 52.77 -53.54 67.47
CA PRO A 2 51.40 -53.20 67.13
C PRO A 2 51.35 -51.94 66.25
N VAL A 3 50.39 -51.89 65.34
CA VAL A 3 50.14 -50.77 64.41
C VAL A 3 49.85 -49.50 65.22
N GLY A 4 50.56 -48.42 64.89
CA GLY A 4 50.40 -47.13 65.57
C GLY A 4 49.00 -46.53 65.38
N PRO A 5 48.51 -45.73 66.34
CA PRO A 5 47.17 -45.15 66.26
C PRO A 5 47.03 -44.27 65.01
N GLN A 6 45.88 -44.37 64.35
CA GLN A 6 45.55 -43.58 63.17
C GLN A 6 45.54 -42.09 63.54
N GLY A 7 46.24 -41.28 62.74
CA GLY A 7 46.33 -39.83 62.95
C GLY A 7 44.95 -39.15 62.88
N PRO A 8 44.77 -38.00 63.55
CA PRO A 8 43.50 -37.29 63.57
C PRO A 8 43.10 -36.84 62.14
N PRO A 9 41.79 -36.74 61.83
CA PRO A 9 41.32 -36.28 60.54
C PRO A 9 41.87 -34.88 60.20
N GLY A 10 42.28 -34.68 58.95
CA GLY A 10 42.73 -33.38 58.46
C GLY A 10 41.63 -32.33 58.60
N LYS A 11 42.03 -31.09 58.92
CA LYS A 11 41.12 -29.95 59.07
C LYS A 11 40.40 -29.68 57.73
N SER A 12 39.09 -29.41 57.78
CA SER A 12 38.31 -29.00 56.61
C SER A 12 38.96 -27.77 55.95
N GLY A 13 39.13 -27.82 54.62
CA GLY A 13 39.67 -26.70 53.85
C GLY A 13 38.77 -25.47 53.94
N ALA A 14 39.37 -24.28 53.93
CA ALA A 14 38.64 -23.02 53.97
C ALA A 14 37.72 -22.87 52.74
N GLU A 15 36.52 -22.31 52.94
CA GLU A 15 35.60 -21.94 51.86
C GLU A 15 36.31 -21.02 50.86
N GLY A 16 36.23 -21.36 49.57
CA GLY A 16 36.81 -20.55 48.50
C GLY A 16 36.15 -19.17 48.42
N LEU A 17 36.96 -18.12 48.36
CA LEU A 17 36.49 -16.75 48.22
C LEU A 17 35.67 -16.57 46.94
N ARG A 18 34.54 -15.85 47.04
CA ARG A 18 33.67 -15.50 45.92
C ARG A 18 34.47 -14.71 44.87
N GLY A 19 34.42 -15.16 43.61
CA GLY A 19 35.10 -14.48 42.50
C GLY A 19 34.68 -13.01 42.37
N ILE A 20 35.67 -12.14 42.15
CA ILE A 20 35.47 -10.69 41.98
C ILE A 20 34.68 -10.46 40.68
N PRO A 21 33.62 -9.62 40.67
CA PRO A 21 32.93 -9.25 39.44
C PRO A 21 33.90 -8.65 38.43
N GLY A 22 33.80 -9.05 37.15
CA GLY A 22 34.62 -8.50 36.08
C GLY A 22 34.39 -6.99 35.90
N PRO A 23 35.39 -6.23 35.43
CA PRO A 23 35.26 -4.80 35.20
C PRO A 23 34.16 -4.49 34.18
N VAL A 24 33.44 -3.39 34.40
CA VAL A 24 32.45 -2.85 33.44
C VAL A 24 33.19 -2.48 32.14
N GLY A 25 32.69 -2.93 31.00
CA GLY A 25 33.28 -2.61 29.69
C GLY A 25 33.24 -1.11 29.40
N GLU A 26 34.32 -0.58 28.82
CA GLU A 26 34.41 0.85 28.46
C GLU A 26 33.29 1.27 27.51
N GLN A 27 32.72 2.45 27.77
CA GLN A 27 31.70 3.07 26.95
C GLN A 27 32.28 3.43 25.57
N GLY A 28 31.65 2.94 24.50
CA GLY A 28 32.10 3.23 23.13
C GLY A 28 32.12 4.74 22.84
N LEU A 29 33.18 5.19 22.16
CA LEU A 29 33.36 6.58 21.75
C LEU A 29 32.19 7.05 20.84
N PRO A 30 31.70 8.30 21.00
CA PRO A 30 30.69 8.87 20.10
C PRO A 30 31.14 8.83 18.64
N GLY A 31 30.23 8.44 17.73
CA GLY A 31 30.50 8.42 16.29
C GLY A 31 30.83 9.82 15.76
N ALA A 32 31.75 9.89 14.79
CA ALA A 32 32.14 11.14 14.14
C ALA A 32 30.93 11.85 13.51
N ALA A 33 30.91 13.20 13.61
CA ALA A 33 29.88 14.02 13.00
C ALA A 33 29.82 13.79 11.47
N GLY A 34 28.60 13.63 10.94
CA GLY A 34 28.37 13.49 9.50
C GLY A 34 28.89 14.71 8.74
N GLN A 35 29.49 14.48 7.57
CA GLN A 35 29.95 15.58 6.71
C GLN A 35 28.77 16.37 6.15
N ASP A 36 28.89 17.69 6.10
CA ASP A 36 27.89 18.58 5.50
C ASP A 36 27.65 18.20 4.03
N GLY A 37 26.38 18.13 3.62
CA GLY A 37 26.00 17.82 2.24
C GLY A 37 26.48 18.88 1.25
N PRO A 38 26.75 18.51 -0.02
CA PRO A 38 27.17 19.46 -1.04
C PRO A 38 26.09 20.53 -1.28
N PRO A 39 26.48 21.77 -1.66
CA PRO A 39 25.53 22.82 -2.02
C PRO A 39 24.57 22.36 -3.12
N GLY A 40 23.29 22.68 -2.97
CA GLY A 40 22.26 22.36 -3.97
C GLY A 40 22.59 22.94 -5.35
N PRO A 41 22.12 22.32 -6.44
CA PRO A 41 22.38 22.78 -7.80
C PRO A 41 21.83 24.20 -8.04
N LEU A 42 22.55 24.98 -8.83
CA LEU A 42 22.12 26.31 -9.25
C LEU A 42 20.78 26.21 -10.00
N GLY A 43 19.80 27.05 -9.64
CA GLY A 43 18.50 27.07 -10.31
C GLY A 43 18.62 27.38 -11.81
N PRO A 44 17.68 26.90 -12.65
CA PRO A 44 17.71 27.14 -14.09
C PRO A 44 17.62 28.65 -14.41
N PRO A 45 18.24 29.13 -15.52
CA PRO A 45 18.09 30.51 -15.98
C PRO A 45 16.61 30.87 -16.17
N GLY A 46 16.22 32.07 -15.74
CA GLY A 46 14.86 32.58 -15.96
C GLY A 46 14.48 32.57 -17.44
N LEU A 47 13.22 32.28 -17.72
CA LEU A 47 12.69 32.24 -19.08
C LEU A 47 12.93 33.58 -19.80
N PRO A 48 13.30 33.57 -21.10
CA PRO A 48 13.36 34.79 -21.90
C PRO A 48 12.02 35.54 -21.85
N GLY A 49 12.07 36.86 -21.61
CA GLY A 49 10.88 37.70 -21.59
C GLY A 49 10.06 37.53 -22.87
N LEU A 50 8.74 37.51 -22.73
CA LEU A 50 7.81 37.42 -23.85
C LEU A 50 8.07 38.56 -24.84
N LYS A 51 8.19 38.23 -26.12
CA LYS A 51 8.28 39.21 -27.20
C LYS A 51 7.00 40.05 -27.19
N GLY A 52 7.13 41.36 -27.00
CA GLY A 52 5.99 42.26 -26.99
C GLY A 52 5.12 42.09 -28.24
N ASP A 53 3.80 42.18 -28.05
CA ASP A 53 2.83 42.01 -29.13
C ASP A 53 3.09 43.00 -30.27
N PRO A 54 2.92 42.58 -31.55
CA PRO A 54 3.01 43.49 -32.68
C PRO A 54 2.02 44.65 -32.49
N GLY A 55 2.51 45.89 -32.61
CA GLY A 55 1.67 47.08 -32.49
C GLY A 55 0.46 47.02 -33.42
N SER A 56 -0.69 47.47 -32.93
CA SER A 56 -1.95 47.48 -33.66
C SER A 56 -1.79 48.17 -35.02
N LYS A 57 -2.23 47.50 -36.09
CA LYS A 57 -2.25 48.06 -37.44
C LYS A 57 -3.13 49.31 -37.46
N GLY A 58 -2.52 50.46 -37.78
CA GLY A 58 -3.23 51.74 -37.86
C GLY A 58 -4.44 51.67 -38.80
N GLU A 59 -5.51 52.39 -38.44
CA GLU A 59 -6.74 52.45 -39.21
C GLU A 59 -6.51 52.99 -40.63
N LYS A 60 -7.26 52.44 -41.58
CA LYS A 60 -7.15 52.79 -43.00
C LYS A 60 -7.71 54.19 -43.23
N GLY A 61 -6.83 55.16 -43.47
CA GLY A 61 -7.21 56.54 -43.77
C GLY A 61 -8.17 56.64 -44.96
N HIS A 62 -9.15 57.53 -44.85
CA HIS A 62 -10.12 57.86 -45.90
C HIS A 62 -9.44 58.65 -47.04
N PRO A 63 -9.86 58.52 -48.30
CA PRO A 63 -9.21 59.20 -49.40
C PRO A 63 -9.66 60.67 -49.49
N GLY A 64 -8.72 61.61 -49.35
CA GLY A 64 -8.94 62.98 -49.82
C GLY A 64 -8.03 64.06 -49.23
N LEU A 65 -7.44 64.83 -50.16
CA LEU A 65 -6.76 66.13 -50.05
C LEU A 65 -5.30 66.15 -49.56
N ILE A 66 -4.47 66.72 -50.44
CA ILE A 66 -3.03 66.95 -50.32
C ILE A 66 -2.74 67.67 -49.01
N GLY A 67 -2.06 66.97 -48.10
CA GLY A 67 -1.60 67.46 -46.80
C GLY A 67 -0.22 66.91 -46.50
N LEU A 68 0.59 67.72 -45.81
CA LEU A 68 2.02 67.58 -45.54
C LEU A 68 2.42 66.18 -45.00
N ILE A 69 3.65 65.74 -45.33
CA ILE A 69 4.29 64.53 -44.77
C ILE A 69 4.19 64.61 -43.24
N GLY A 70 3.46 63.67 -42.62
CA GLY A 70 3.40 63.53 -41.18
C GLY A 70 4.77 63.14 -40.60
N PRO A 71 5.12 63.61 -39.38
CA PRO A 71 6.39 63.27 -38.76
C PRO A 71 6.53 61.74 -38.56
N PRO A 72 7.76 61.19 -38.61
CA PRO A 72 8.00 59.78 -38.29
C PRO A 72 7.42 59.41 -36.92
N GLY A 73 6.77 58.25 -36.81
CA GLY A 73 6.23 57.76 -35.54
C GLY A 73 7.35 57.57 -34.50
N GLU A 74 7.03 57.85 -33.23
CA GLU A 74 7.97 57.69 -32.11
C GLU A 74 8.45 56.24 -31.97
N SER A 75 9.73 56.05 -31.69
CA SER A 75 10.30 54.75 -31.35
C SER A 75 9.61 54.19 -30.11
N GLY A 76 9.15 52.93 -30.18
CA GLY A 76 8.57 52.24 -29.03
C GLY A 76 9.52 52.14 -27.85
N GLU A 77 8.97 52.24 -26.64
CA GLU A 77 9.74 52.18 -25.38
C GLU A 77 10.52 50.87 -25.24
N LYS A 78 11.76 50.97 -24.74
CA LYS A 78 12.63 49.84 -24.47
C LYS A 78 12.07 49.06 -23.29
N GLY A 79 11.69 47.79 -23.50
CA GLY A 79 11.16 46.94 -22.44
C GLY A 79 12.08 46.84 -21.21
N ASP A 80 11.48 46.83 -20.03
CA ASP A 80 12.17 46.81 -18.74
C ASP A 80 13.00 45.53 -18.54
N ARG A 81 14.14 45.68 -17.84
CA ARG A 81 14.98 44.54 -17.41
C ARG A 81 14.17 43.67 -16.44
N GLY A 82 14.10 42.37 -16.72
CA GLY A 82 13.48 41.39 -15.83
C GLY A 82 14.09 41.41 -14.43
N LEU A 83 13.24 41.23 -13.41
CA LEU A 83 13.63 41.22 -12.00
C LEU A 83 14.59 40.07 -11.68
N GLN A 84 15.58 40.33 -10.81
CA GLN A 84 16.49 39.31 -10.31
C GLN A 84 15.70 38.26 -9.52
N GLY A 85 15.90 36.97 -9.83
CA GLY A 85 15.23 35.88 -9.13
C GLY A 85 15.57 35.88 -7.62
N PRO A 86 14.65 35.42 -6.76
CA PRO A 86 14.87 35.38 -5.32
C PRO A 86 16.07 34.48 -4.95
N GLN A 87 16.85 34.91 -3.95
CA GLN A 87 17.95 34.12 -3.40
C GLN A 87 17.38 32.84 -2.76
N GLY A 88 17.93 31.68 -3.14
CA GLY A 88 17.51 30.39 -2.57
C GLY A 88 17.69 30.37 -1.04
N LEU A 89 16.70 29.84 -0.33
CA LEU A 89 16.77 29.63 1.11
C LEU A 89 17.88 28.62 1.44
N GLY A 90 18.71 28.94 2.44
CA GLY A 90 19.78 28.06 2.91
C GLY A 90 19.21 26.71 3.39
N GLY A 91 19.87 25.62 3.04
CA GLY A 91 19.49 24.27 3.48
C GLY A 91 19.45 24.18 5.01
N GLY A 92 18.37 23.60 5.54
CA GLY A 92 18.24 23.35 6.97
C GLY A 92 19.35 22.43 7.47
N LYS A 93 19.84 22.71 8.68
CA LYS A 93 20.79 21.86 9.41
C LYS A 93 20.15 20.46 9.58
N GLY A 94 20.85 19.42 9.14
CA GLY A 94 20.37 18.04 9.30
C GLY A 94 20.16 17.69 10.79
N ASP A 95 19.04 17.02 11.09
CA ASP A 95 18.74 16.57 12.44
C ASP A 95 19.78 15.58 12.96
N ALA A 96 20.08 15.68 14.25
CA ALA A 96 20.99 14.76 14.92
C ALA A 96 20.39 13.34 14.91
N GLY A 97 21.18 12.36 14.46
CA GLY A 97 20.79 10.95 14.48
C GLY A 97 20.42 10.48 15.89
N PRO A 98 19.46 9.54 16.04
CA PRO A 98 19.03 9.06 17.35
C PRO A 98 20.18 8.38 18.10
N VAL A 99 20.25 8.61 19.41
CA VAL A 99 21.19 7.93 20.31
C VAL A 99 20.90 6.43 20.26
N GLY A 100 21.93 5.63 19.98
CA GLY A 100 21.83 4.16 19.95
C GLY A 100 21.35 3.63 21.31
N SER A 101 20.34 2.75 21.28
CA SER A 101 19.78 2.13 22.47
C SER A 101 20.83 1.30 23.22
N PRO A 102 20.82 1.27 24.58
CA PRO A 102 21.67 0.39 25.36
C PRO A 102 21.52 -1.08 24.92
N GLY A 103 22.64 -1.80 24.83
CA GLY A 103 22.62 -3.23 24.50
C GLY A 103 21.82 -4.03 25.54
N PRO A 104 21.16 -5.13 25.13
CA PRO A 104 20.35 -5.94 26.04
C PRO A 104 21.22 -6.58 27.14
N PHE A 105 20.66 -6.69 28.36
CA PHE A 105 21.29 -7.42 29.45
C PHE A 105 21.49 -8.89 29.05
N GLY A 106 22.67 -9.43 29.34
CA GLY A 106 22.97 -10.84 29.11
C GLY A 106 22.04 -11.75 29.92
N PRO A 107 21.69 -12.94 29.40
CA PRO A 107 20.77 -13.86 30.07
C PRO A 107 21.33 -14.31 31.43
N PRO A 108 20.49 -14.54 32.45
CA PRO A 108 20.89 -15.15 33.72
C PRO A 108 21.53 -16.52 33.48
N GLY A 109 22.63 -16.81 34.17
CA GLY A 109 23.25 -18.12 34.13
C GLY A 109 22.30 -19.23 34.62
N PRO A 110 22.38 -20.44 34.06
CA PRO A 110 21.46 -21.53 34.41
C PRO A 110 21.57 -21.91 35.90
N PRO A 111 20.44 -22.21 36.58
CA PRO A 111 20.46 -22.73 37.94
C PRO A 111 21.20 -24.06 38.03
N GLY A 112 22.07 -24.20 39.04
CA GLY A 112 22.79 -25.45 39.31
C GLY A 112 21.84 -26.60 39.64
N ILE A 113 22.15 -27.78 39.09
CA ILE A 113 21.37 -29.02 39.24
C ILE A 113 21.53 -29.55 40.67
N PRO A 114 20.45 -29.72 41.46
CA PRO A 114 20.50 -30.58 42.63
C PRO A 114 20.31 -32.04 42.22
N VAL A 115 21.27 -32.86 42.61
CA VAL A 115 21.29 -34.32 42.47
C VAL A 115 20.32 -35.01 43.43
N SER A 116 19.65 -36.04 42.90
CA SER A 116 19.06 -37.20 43.58
C SER A 116 17.72 -37.06 44.32
N ARG A 117 16.67 -37.68 43.77
CA ARG A 117 16.32 -39.06 44.11
C ARG A 117 15.32 -39.66 43.13
N PHE A 118 15.69 -40.84 42.61
CA PHE A 118 14.85 -41.79 41.91
C PHE A 118 13.52 -42.05 42.64
N PHE A 119 12.40 -41.98 41.93
CA PHE A 119 11.33 -42.97 42.04
C PHE A 119 10.65 -43.14 40.67
N PHE A 120 10.69 -44.39 40.19
CA PHE A 120 9.89 -44.92 39.10
C PHE A 120 8.39 -44.72 39.38
N PHE A 121 7.58 -44.37 38.39
CA PHE A 121 6.53 -45.26 37.88
C PHE A 121 5.89 -44.70 36.58
N THR A 122 5.43 -45.64 35.79
CA THR A 122 4.97 -45.62 34.40
C THR A 122 3.65 -44.90 34.13
N LEU A 123 3.52 -44.40 32.89
CA LEU A 123 2.34 -44.36 32.00
C LEU A 123 1.03 -44.92 32.58
N PHE A 124 -0.06 -44.14 32.54
CA PHE A 124 -1.38 -44.60 32.07
C PHE A 124 -2.29 -43.39 31.71
N SER A 125 -2.91 -43.47 30.54
CA SER A 125 -4.00 -42.62 30.06
C SER A 125 -5.36 -43.06 30.63
N ALA A 126 -6.31 -42.13 30.51
CA ALA A 126 -7.77 -42.29 30.39
C ALA A 126 -8.63 -42.23 31.66
N GLY A 127 -9.72 -41.45 31.55
CA GLY A 127 -11.01 -41.76 32.17
C GLY A 127 -11.48 -40.85 33.30
N ASP A 128 -12.67 -40.26 33.08
CA ASP A 128 -13.74 -40.00 34.06
C ASP A 128 -13.84 -38.67 34.84
N ILE A 129 -14.81 -37.86 34.38
CA ILE A 129 -16.07 -37.46 35.05
C ILE A 129 -16.00 -37.23 36.58
N ILE A 130 -16.17 -35.96 37.01
CA ILE A 130 -16.63 -35.55 38.35
C ILE A 130 -17.51 -34.29 38.16
N GLN A 131 -18.83 -34.40 38.08
CA GLN A 131 -19.84 -34.35 39.17
C GLN A 131 -19.72 -33.12 40.10
N SER A 132 -20.74 -32.27 40.02
CA SER A 132 -20.93 -31.03 40.75
C SER A 132 -21.07 -31.23 42.26
N LEU A 133 -20.38 -30.35 43.00
CA LEU A 133 -20.48 -30.19 44.46
C LEU A 133 -21.89 -29.74 44.88
N PRO A 134 -22.50 -30.32 45.94
CA PRO A 134 -23.72 -29.78 46.52
C PRO A 134 -23.39 -28.75 47.60
N PHE A 135 -23.89 -27.51 47.44
CA PHE A 135 -23.93 -26.53 48.52
C PHE A 135 -25.06 -26.91 49.50
N GLN A 136 -24.69 -27.29 50.72
CA GLN A 136 -25.62 -27.44 51.83
C GLN A 136 -26.14 -26.07 52.28
N THR A 137 -27.46 -25.90 52.20
CA THR A 137 -28.20 -24.77 52.78
C THR A 137 -28.54 -25.10 54.23
N SER A 138 -28.06 -24.29 55.17
CA SER A 138 -28.46 -24.37 56.58
C SER A 138 -29.77 -23.61 56.81
N LYS A 139 -30.71 -24.27 57.48
CA LYS A 139 -32.06 -23.77 57.78
C LYS A 139 -32.07 -22.92 59.07
N LYS A 140 -32.78 -21.79 58.96
CA LYS A 140 -33.75 -21.18 59.90
C LYS A 140 -33.42 -21.14 61.41
N SER A 141 -33.34 -19.92 61.94
CA SER A 141 -33.88 -19.59 63.27
C SER A 141 -34.96 -18.53 63.14
N ARG A 142 -36.15 -18.86 63.67
CA ARG A 142 -37.36 -18.04 63.77
C ARG A 142 -37.22 -17.03 64.90
N ARG A 143 -37.50 -15.75 64.64
CA ARG A 143 -38.17 -14.84 65.58
C ARG A 143 -39.01 -13.82 64.77
N SER A 144 -40.22 -13.61 65.24
CA SER A 144 -41.24 -12.61 64.86
C SER A 144 -41.90 -12.21 66.21
N PRO A 145 -42.55 -11.05 66.40
CA PRO A 145 -43.17 -10.21 65.38
C PRO A 145 -43.01 -8.67 65.54
N ASP A 146 -43.60 -7.97 64.57
CA ASP A 146 -44.05 -6.57 64.58
C ASP A 146 -43.04 -5.42 64.44
N MET A 147 -42.95 -4.86 63.22
CA MET A 147 -43.25 -3.44 62.95
C MET A 147 -43.23 -3.14 61.44
N GLN A 148 -44.34 -2.54 60.98
CA GLN A 148 -44.50 -1.69 59.80
C GLN A 148 -44.18 -2.26 58.41
N ASP A 149 -45.26 -2.71 57.78
CA ASP A 149 -45.52 -2.54 56.34
C ASP A 149 -45.29 -1.09 55.89
N ASP A 150 -44.99 -0.96 54.60
CA ASP A 150 -44.93 0.27 53.81
C ASP A 150 -43.64 1.10 53.91
N GLU A 151 -42.55 0.63 53.28
CA GLU A 151 -41.64 1.43 52.43
C GLU A 151 -40.38 0.62 51.99
N ALA A 152 -40.57 -0.49 51.28
CA ALA A 152 -39.44 -1.25 50.71
C ALA A 152 -39.63 -1.64 49.23
N ALA A 153 -40.56 -0.97 48.53
CA ALA A 153 -40.75 -1.14 47.09
C ALA A 153 -40.00 -0.09 46.24
N GLY A 154 -39.29 0.86 46.87
CA GLY A 154 -38.60 1.97 46.16
C GLY A 154 -37.07 1.91 46.14
N MET A 155 -36.45 0.89 46.72
CA MET A 155 -34.98 0.80 46.88
C MET A 155 -34.33 -0.38 46.16
N MET A 156 -35.02 -0.99 45.20
CA MET A 156 -34.47 -2.00 44.29
C MET A 156 -34.40 -1.51 42.84
N ASP A 157 -34.87 -0.28 42.57
CA ASP A 157 -34.95 0.31 41.23
C ASP A 157 -33.67 1.06 40.84
N TYR A 158 -33.08 1.79 41.79
CA TYR A 158 -31.84 2.57 41.60
C TYR A 158 -30.55 1.74 41.44
N GLY A 159 -30.62 0.41 41.61
CA GLY A 159 -29.45 -0.48 41.47
C GLY A 159 -29.34 -1.16 40.11
N MET A 160 -30.42 -1.20 39.32
CA MET A 160 -30.42 -1.82 37.98
C MET A 160 -30.12 -0.80 36.88
N GLU A 161 -30.53 0.46 37.06
CA GLU A 161 -30.28 1.59 36.13
C GLU A 161 -28.78 1.95 36.03
N GLY A 162 -28.03 1.87 37.13
CA GLY A 162 -26.57 2.09 37.09
C GLY A 162 -25.77 0.91 36.52
N MET A 163 -26.37 -0.30 36.48
CA MET A 163 -25.69 -1.51 36.00
C MET A 163 -25.93 -1.72 34.50
N GLU A 164 -27.08 -1.31 33.96
CA GLU A 164 -27.34 -1.31 32.51
C GLU A 164 -26.39 -0.40 31.74
N ASP A 165 -26.01 0.75 32.28
CA ASP A 165 -25.01 1.64 31.68
C ASP A 165 -23.62 0.97 31.62
N VAL A 166 -23.27 0.22 32.67
CA VAL A 166 -22.01 -0.54 32.74
C VAL A 166 -22.03 -1.71 31.76
N PHE A 167 -23.13 -2.46 31.68
CA PHE A 167 -23.30 -3.53 30.69
C PHE A 167 -23.36 -3.00 29.27
N GLY A 168 -23.98 -1.84 29.04
CA GLY A 168 -23.98 -1.11 27.78
C GLY A 168 -22.57 -0.72 27.38
N SER A 169 -21.81 -0.12 28.29
CA SER A 169 -20.41 0.28 28.07
C SER A 169 -19.51 -0.92 27.77
N LEU A 170 -19.67 -2.03 28.51
CA LEU A 170 -18.93 -3.27 28.27
C LEU A 170 -19.30 -3.93 26.95
N ASN A 171 -20.57 -3.89 26.56
CA ASN A 171 -21.01 -4.43 25.28
C ASN A 171 -20.49 -3.59 24.11
N THR A 172 -20.47 -2.27 24.23
CA THR A 172 -19.84 -1.37 23.26
C THR A 172 -18.34 -1.65 23.15
N LEU A 173 -17.61 -1.70 24.28
CA LEU A 173 -16.19 -2.01 24.27
C LEU A 173 -15.89 -3.40 23.68
N LYS A 174 -16.73 -4.39 23.97
CA LYS A 174 -16.64 -5.71 23.36
C LYS A 174 -16.83 -5.61 21.84
N GLN A 175 -17.84 -4.88 21.37
CA GLN A 175 -18.07 -4.68 19.93
C GLN A 175 -16.90 -3.94 19.27
N ASP A 176 -16.31 -2.96 19.93
CA ASP A 176 -15.15 -2.23 19.42
C ASP A 176 -13.92 -3.14 19.32
N ILE A 177 -13.69 -3.98 20.33
CA ILE A 177 -12.62 -5.00 20.29
C ILE A 177 -12.85 -6.01 19.16
N GLU A 178 -14.08 -6.47 18.98
CA GLU A 178 -14.42 -7.39 17.89
C GLU A 178 -14.26 -6.72 16.52
N ARG A 179 -14.61 -5.43 16.38
CA ARG A 179 -14.41 -4.65 15.14
C ARG A 179 -12.95 -4.41 14.81
N MET A 180 -12.07 -4.27 15.81
CA MET A 180 -10.62 -4.19 15.62
C MET A 180 -10.03 -5.53 15.19
N LYS A 181 -10.57 -6.65 15.68
CA LYS A 181 -10.11 -8.00 15.31
C LYS A 181 -10.61 -8.43 13.94
N PHE A 182 -11.87 -8.10 13.63
CA PHE A 182 -12.57 -8.53 12.44
C PHE A 182 -13.17 -7.30 11.74
N PRO A 183 -12.36 -6.58 10.94
CA PRO A 183 -12.83 -5.42 10.22
C PRO A 183 -13.97 -5.79 9.27
N LEU A 184 -14.94 -4.89 9.12
CA LEU A 184 -16.13 -5.11 8.28
C LEU A 184 -15.92 -4.67 6.82
N GLY A 185 -14.83 -3.94 6.53
CA GLY A 185 -14.59 -3.38 5.20
C GLY A 185 -15.51 -2.20 4.87
N THR A 186 -15.93 -1.45 5.90
CA THR A 186 -16.72 -0.22 5.79
C THR A 186 -15.84 1.00 5.91
N GLN A 187 -16.31 2.20 5.52
CA GLN A 187 -15.51 3.42 5.61
C GLN A 187 -15.01 3.71 7.03
N ASP A 188 -15.84 3.48 8.05
CA ASP A 188 -15.47 3.67 9.46
C ASP A 188 -14.66 2.51 10.07
N ASN A 189 -14.53 1.39 9.34
CA ASN A 189 -13.80 0.20 9.78
C ASN A 189 -13.25 -0.57 8.57
N PRO A 190 -12.26 0.01 7.86
CA PRO A 190 -11.68 -0.59 6.67
C PRO A 190 -10.85 -1.81 7.02
N ALA A 191 -10.78 -2.78 6.11
CA ALA A 191 -9.86 -3.91 6.23
C ALA A 191 -8.49 -3.55 5.67
N ARG A 192 -7.41 -4.27 6.02
CA ARG A 192 -6.09 -3.98 5.45
C ARG A 192 -6.02 -4.31 3.94
N THR A 193 -6.50 -5.48 3.57
CA THR A 193 -6.63 -5.93 2.17
C THR A 193 -7.93 -6.72 2.00
N CYS A 194 -8.37 -6.94 0.75
CA CYS A 194 -9.49 -7.85 0.48
C CYS A 194 -9.21 -9.27 0.96
N LYS A 195 -7.94 -9.70 0.96
CA LYS A 195 -7.54 -11.01 1.47
C LYS A 195 -7.75 -11.11 2.97
N ASP A 196 -7.35 -10.09 3.71
CA ASP A 196 -7.56 -10.03 5.17
C ASP A 196 -9.04 -10.01 5.51
N LEU A 197 -9.86 -9.29 4.73
CA LEU A 197 -11.31 -9.26 4.89
C LEU A 197 -11.95 -10.62 4.62
N GLN A 198 -11.47 -11.36 3.62
CA GLN A 198 -11.92 -12.73 3.36
C GLN A 198 -11.62 -13.67 4.53
N LEU A 199 -10.42 -13.53 5.11
CA LEU A 199 -9.99 -14.37 6.22
C LEU A 199 -10.75 -14.06 7.52
N SER A 200 -11.10 -12.79 7.74
CA SER A 200 -11.92 -12.37 8.89
C SER A 200 -13.40 -12.70 8.71
N GLN A 201 -13.92 -12.61 7.49
CA GLN A 201 -15.35 -12.76 7.16
C GLN A 201 -15.53 -13.65 5.91
N PRO A 202 -15.46 -14.99 6.05
CA PRO A 202 -15.52 -15.92 4.92
C PRO A 202 -16.89 -15.96 4.22
N ASP A 203 -17.96 -15.53 4.90
CA ASP A 203 -19.32 -15.53 4.37
C ASP A 203 -19.66 -14.26 3.55
N PHE A 204 -18.72 -13.32 3.42
CA PHE A 204 -18.97 -12.09 2.67
C PHE A 204 -19.02 -12.35 1.15
N PRO A 205 -19.98 -11.72 0.43
CA PRO A 205 -20.08 -11.85 -1.01
C PRO A 205 -19.08 -10.96 -1.75
N ASP A 206 -18.75 -11.30 -3.00
CA ASP A 206 -17.95 -10.43 -3.86
C ASP A 206 -18.61 -9.05 -4.01
N GLY A 207 -17.83 -7.99 -3.90
CA GLY A 207 -18.40 -6.65 -3.83
C GLY A 207 -17.41 -5.54 -3.61
N HIS A 208 -17.93 -4.33 -3.35
CA HIS A 208 -17.11 -3.16 -3.09
C HIS A 208 -16.93 -2.95 -1.59
N TYR A 209 -15.68 -2.82 -1.16
CA TYR A 209 -15.31 -2.68 0.24
C TYR A 209 -14.24 -1.61 0.40
N TRP A 210 -14.14 -1.06 1.62
CA TRP A 210 -13.10 -0.11 1.99
C TRP A 210 -11.89 -0.84 2.53
N ILE A 211 -10.73 -0.49 2.01
CA ILE A 211 -9.45 -1.01 2.48
C ILE A 211 -8.49 0.12 2.85
N ASP A 212 -7.59 -0.20 3.79
CA ASP A 212 -6.54 0.68 4.29
C ASP A 212 -5.20 -0.09 4.44
N PRO A 213 -4.45 -0.27 3.34
CA PRO A 213 -3.18 -1.02 3.33
C PRO A 213 -2.07 -0.45 4.21
N ASN A 214 -1.90 0.88 4.24
CA ASN A 214 -0.86 1.54 5.04
C ASN A 214 -1.21 1.55 6.54
N MET A 215 -2.48 1.32 6.88
CA MET A 215 -3.03 1.45 8.22
C MET A 215 -2.83 2.86 8.81
N GLY A 216 -3.40 3.06 10.00
CA GLY A 216 -3.18 4.27 10.79
C GLY A 216 -4.43 5.14 10.81
N CYS A 217 -4.42 6.24 10.07
CA CYS A 217 -5.56 7.15 10.02
C CYS A 217 -6.55 6.68 8.94
N MET A 218 -7.70 6.13 9.32
CA MET A 218 -8.71 5.58 8.40
C MET A 218 -9.23 6.58 7.33
N GLY A 219 -8.91 7.87 7.43
CA GLY A 219 -9.37 8.92 6.51
C GLY A 219 -8.72 8.89 5.12
N ASP A 220 -7.65 8.12 4.91
CA ASP A 220 -7.03 7.88 3.60
C ASP A 220 -7.31 6.48 3.04
N ALA A 221 -8.23 5.73 3.67
CA ALA A 221 -8.78 4.50 3.14
C ALA A 221 -9.46 4.76 1.80
N PHE A 222 -9.51 3.73 0.95
CA PHE A 222 -10.11 3.84 -0.38
C PHE A 222 -10.95 2.60 -0.70
N LYS A 223 -11.86 2.78 -1.65
CA LYS A 223 -12.86 1.77 -2.00
C LYS A 223 -12.40 0.96 -3.21
N VAL A 224 -12.43 -0.36 -3.07
CA VAL A 224 -11.96 -1.32 -4.08
C VAL A 224 -13.01 -2.39 -4.33
N TYR A 225 -12.87 -3.12 -5.43
CA TYR A 225 -13.65 -4.33 -5.65
C TYR A 225 -12.88 -5.53 -5.08
N CYS A 226 -13.47 -6.21 -4.10
CA CYS A 226 -12.95 -7.44 -3.54
C CYS A 226 -13.61 -8.64 -4.21
N ASN A 227 -12.79 -9.51 -4.79
CA ASN A 227 -13.23 -10.77 -5.35
C ASN A 227 -12.81 -11.92 -4.43
N PHE A 228 -13.70 -12.31 -3.53
CA PHE A 228 -13.51 -13.41 -2.60
C PHE A 228 -13.58 -14.77 -3.32
N THR A 229 -14.39 -14.91 -4.37
CA THR A 229 -14.43 -16.13 -5.20
C THR A 229 -13.07 -16.45 -5.83
N SER A 230 -12.30 -15.44 -6.20
CA SER A 230 -10.94 -15.57 -6.76
C SER A 230 -9.83 -15.57 -5.70
N GLY A 231 -10.15 -15.92 -4.45
CA GLY A 231 -9.15 -16.03 -3.39
C GLY A 231 -8.81 -14.71 -2.68
N GLY A 232 -9.69 -13.71 -2.76
CA GLY A 232 -9.54 -12.44 -2.04
C GLY A 232 -8.75 -11.38 -2.80
N GLU A 233 -8.80 -11.39 -4.14
CA GLU A 233 -8.12 -10.40 -4.98
C GLU A 233 -8.67 -8.98 -4.71
N THR A 234 -7.76 -8.02 -4.60
CA THR A 234 -8.05 -6.59 -4.50
C THR A 234 -7.95 -5.95 -5.87
N CYS A 235 -9.08 -5.63 -6.49
CA CYS A 235 -9.14 -5.10 -7.85
C CYS A 235 -9.35 -3.58 -7.88
N ILE A 236 -8.48 -2.89 -8.63
CA ILE A 236 -8.50 -1.44 -8.86
C ILE A 236 -8.73 -1.18 -10.34
N TYR A 237 -9.68 -0.29 -10.65
CA TYR A 237 -10.07 0.01 -12.02
C TYR A 237 -9.35 1.25 -12.56
N PRO A 238 -9.10 1.30 -13.88
CA PRO A 238 -8.61 2.52 -14.51
C PRO A 238 -9.67 3.62 -14.49
N ASP A 239 -9.24 4.89 -14.53
CA ASP A 239 -10.14 6.04 -14.71
C ASP A 239 -10.99 5.88 -15.98
N LYS A 240 -12.19 6.46 -16.02
CA LYS A 240 -13.07 6.48 -17.19
C LYS A 240 -12.36 6.91 -18.46
N LYS A 241 -11.41 7.86 -18.37
CA LYS A 241 -10.62 8.34 -19.52
C LYS A 241 -9.52 7.37 -19.94
N SER A 242 -9.05 6.53 -19.03
CA SER A 242 -8.00 5.52 -19.24
C SER A 242 -8.57 4.11 -19.46
N SER A 243 -9.88 3.91 -19.29
CA SER A 243 -10.58 2.65 -19.50
C SER A 243 -10.40 2.07 -20.91
N GLY A 244 -10.15 2.93 -21.89
CA GLY A 244 -9.87 2.50 -23.24
C GLY A 244 -10.09 3.56 -24.29
N VAL A 245 -9.75 3.20 -25.51
CA VAL A 245 -9.89 4.01 -26.71
C VAL A 245 -10.75 3.25 -27.71
N ARG A 246 -11.81 3.88 -28.20
CA ARG A 246 -12.67 3.31 -29.25
C ARG A 246 -11.87 3.10 -30.53
N ILE A 247 -12.24 2.09 -31.30
CA ILE A 247 -11.58 1.79 -32.58
C ILE A 247 -11.61 3.00 -33.53
N SER A 248 -10.43 3.49 -33.91
CA SER A 248 -10.28 4.60 -34.85
C SER A 248 -9.02 4.46 -35.70
N ASN A 249 -8.93 5.27 -36.75
CA ASN A 249 -7.69 5.42 -37.51
C ASN A 249 -6.81 6.49 -36.86
N TRP A 250 -5.49 6.28 -36.91
CA TRP A 250 -4.50 7.17 -36.30
C TRP A 250 -3.47 7.62 -37.34
N PRO A 251 -3.87 8.35 -38.39
CA PRO A 251 -2.99 8.63 -39.53
C PRO A 251 -1.89 9.67 -39.25
N LYS A 252 -1.97 10.38 -38.12
CA LYS A 252 -1.02 11.44 -37.73
C LYS A 252 0.01 10.97 -36.69
N GLU A 253 -0.13 9.76 -36.18
CA GLU A 253 0.72 9.20 -35.14
C GLU A 253 1.73 8.21 -35.74
N SER A 254 2.85 7.97 -35.05
CA SER A 254 3.93 7.12 -35.53
C SER A 254 3.87 5.70 -34.94
N PRO A 255 4.02 4.64 -35.75
CA PRO A 255 4.17 3.29 -35.23
C PRO A 255 5.42 3.15 -34.36
N GLY A 256 5.35 2.36 -33.30
CA GLY A 256 6.43 2.19 -32.32
C GLY A 256 6.60 3.36 -31.34
N SER A 257 5.63 4.29 -31.27
CA SER A 257 5.59 5.30 -30.21
C SER A 257 4.61 4.92 -29.10
N TRP A 258 4.85 5.48 -27.91
CA TRP A 258 4.01 5.23 -26.74
C TRP A 258 2.67 5.92 -26.87
N PHE A 259 1.61 5.33 -26.30
CA PHE A 259 0.29 5.94 -26.36
C PHE A 259 0.28 7.31 -25.68
N SER A 260 1.05 7.55 -24.62
CA SER A 260 1.18 8.90 -24.01
C SER A 260 1.77 9.97 -24.95
N GLU A 261 2.56 9.58 -25.96
CA GLU A 261 3.18 10.51 -26.91
C GLU A 261 2.21 10.96 -28.02
N PHE A 262 1.08 10.26 -28.19
CA PHE A 262 0.11 10.59 -29.22
C PHE A 262 -0.58 11.92 -28.92
N LYS A 263 -1.08 12.62 -29.95
CA LYS A 263 -1.77 13.91 -29.75
C LYS A 263 -3.02 13.83 -28.87
N ARG A 264 -3.69 12.68 -28.86
CA ARG A 264 -4.83 12.38 -27.98
C ARG A 264 -4.50 11.32 -26.93
N GLY A 265 -3.21 11.00 -26.83
CA GLY A 265 -2.61 10.08 -25.90
C GLY A 265 -2.63 10.59 -24.48
N LYS A 266 -2.69 9.67 -23.51
CA LYS A 266 -2.54 9.94 -22.08
C LYS A 266 -1.98 8.72 -21.37
N ILE A 267 -1.21 8.97 -20.30
CA ILE A 267 -0.81 7.94 -19.35
C ILE A 267 -2.06 7.35 -18.70
N LEU A 268 -2.05 6.04 -18.47
CA LEU A 268 -3.14 5.31 -17.83
C LEU A 268 -3.09 5.57 -16.32
N SER A 269 -4.20 6.08 -15.78
CA SER A 269 -4.37 6.32 -14.34
C SER A 269 -5.41 5.39 -13.74
N TYR A 270 -5.23 5.07 -12.46
CA TYR A 270 -6.10 4.18 -11.69
C TYR A 270 -6.72 4.97 -10.54
N VAL A 271 -7.99 4.74 -10.32
CA VAL A 271 -8.81 5.47 -9.34
C VAL A 271 -9.57 4.47 -8.49
N ASP A 272 -10.08 4.94 -7.36
CA ASP A 272 -11.01 4.16 -6.57
C ASP A 272 -12.38 4.05 -7.27
N VAL A 273 -13.30 3.32 -6.65
CA VAL A 273 -14.68 3.14 -7.16
C VAL A 273 -15.46 4.45 -7.23
N GLU A 274 -15.05 5.47 -6.49
CA GLU A 274 -15.69 6.79 -6.40
C GLU A 274 -14.96 7.86 -7.25
N GLU A 275 -14.03 7.42 -8.13
CA GLU A 275 -13.20 8.25 -9.01
C GLU A 275 -12.26 9.24 -8.27
N SER A 276 -11.95 8.95 -7.01
CA SER A 276 -10.91 9.63 -6.25
C SER A 276 -9.53 9.07 -6.59
N TRP A 277 -8.53 9.94 -6.50
CA TRP A 277 -7.13 9.57 -6.68
C TRP A 277 -6.65 8.72 -5.51
N ILE A 278 -6.08 7.56 -5.82
CA ILE A 278 -5.44 6.70 -4.82
C ILE A 278 -4.05 7.27 -4.51
N ASN A 279 -3.75 7.44 -3.23
CA ASN A 279 -2.44 7.91 -2.78
C ASN A 279 -1.34 6.90 -3.18
N SER A 280 -0.19 7.41 -3.64
CA SER A 280 0.96 6.57 -3.99
C SER A 280 1.47 5.73 -2.82
N VAL A 281 1.34 6.23 -1.58
CA VAL A 281 1.69 5.48 -0.36
C VAL A 281 0.78 4.26 -0.22
N GLN A 282 -0.54 4.44 -0.37
CA GLN A 282 -1.51 3.35 -0.29
C GLN A 282 -1.24 2.28 -1.36
N MET A 283 -0.95 2.71 -2.58
CA MET A 283 -0.56 1.79 -3.66
C MET A 283 0.71 1.02 -3.31
N THR A 284 1.73 1.69 -2.75
CA THR A 284 3.00 1.04 -2.36
C THR A 284 2.78 -0.04 -1.30
N PHE A 285 1.98 0.25 -0.27
CA PHE A 285 1.66 -0.74 0.77
C PHE A 285 0.84 -1.90 0.21
N LEU A 286 -0.14 -1.64 -0.67
CA LEU A 286 -0.90 -2.70 -1.33
C LEU A 286 0.04 -3.63 -2.12
N LYS A 287 1.02 -3.08 -2.85
CA LYS A 287 2.01 -3.87 -3.57
C LYS A 287 2.86 -4.74 -2.64
N LEU A 288 3.31 -4.20 -1.50
CA LEU A 288 4.10 -4.93 -0.50
C LEU A 288 3.33 -6.08 0.17
N LEU A 289 2.01 -5.95 0.27
CA LEU A 289 1.13 -6.96 0.86
C LEU A 289 0.66 -8.00 -0.15
N SER A 290 1.12 -7.91 -1.39
CA SER A 290 0.68 -8.77 -2.49
C SER A 290 1.80 -9.69 -2.94
N SER A 291 1.46 -10.94 -3.23
CA SER A 291 2.39 -11.96 -3.72
C SER A 291 2.38 -12.09 -5.24
N SER A 292 1.24 -11.81 -5.87
CA SER A 292 1.08 -11.77 -7.33
C SER A 292 0.04 -10.72 -7.72
N ALA A 293 0.09 -10.26 -8.96
CA ALA A 293 -0.97 -9.44 -9.49
C ALA A 293 -1.30 -9.79 -10.94
N ARG A 294 -2.55 -9.56 -11.28
CA ARG A 294 -3.17 -9.92 -12.55
C ARG A 294 -3.80 -8.69 -13.17
N GLN A 295 -3.53 -8.47 -14.46
CA GLN A 295 -4.14 -7.39 -15.22
C GLN A 295 -4.45 -7.84 -16.64
N ASN A 296 -5.66 -7.52 -17.10
CA ASN A 296 -6.09 -7.83 -18.45
C ASN A 296 -6.00 -6.60 -19.35
N PHE A 297 -5.61 -6.81 -20.59
CA PHE A 297 -5.60 -5.79 -21.63
C PHE A 297 -6.27 -6.37 -22.88
N THR A 298 -7.26 -5.66 -23.39
CA THR A 298 -7.97 -6.07 -24.61
C THR A 298 -7.60 -5.13 -25.74
N TYR A 299 -7.02 -5.67 -26.80
CA TYR A 299 -6.77 -4.95 -28.03
C TYR A 299 -7.87 -5.22 -29.05
N ILE A 300 -8.40 -4.17 -29.64
CA ILE A 300 -9.44 -4.23 -30.66
C ILE A 300 -8.80 -3.82 -31.98
N CYS A 301 -8.79 -4.73 -32.96
CA CYS A 301 -8.07 -4.55 -34.21
C CYS A 301 -8.98 -4.59 -35.42
N HIS A 302 -8.59 -3.81 -36.44
CA HIS A 302 -9.06 -3.96 -37.80
C HIS A 302 -7.86 -3.95 -38.76
N GLN A 303 -7.59 -5.10 -39.38
CA GLN A 303 -6.43 -5.32 -40.25
C GLN A 303 -5.06 -5.02 -39.59
N SER A 304 -4.96 -5.17 -38.28
CA SER A 304 -3.78 -4.88 -37.47
C SER A 304 -3.48 -6.07 -36.54
N VAL A 305 -2.19 -6.34 -36.28
CA VAL A 305 -1.72 -7.36 -35.35
C VAL A 305 -1.53 -6.78 -33.95
N ALA A 306 -1.94 -7.57 -32.95
CA ALA A 306 -1.79 -7.23 -31.53
C ALA A 306 -0.63 -7.97 -30.86
N TRP A 307 -0.43 -9.24 -31.22
CA TRP A 307 0.50 -10.12 -30.53
C TRP A 307 1.31 -10.96 -31.52
N TYR A 308 0.75 -12.06 -32.00
CA TYR A 308 1.41 -12.94 -32.97
C TYR A 308 1.02 -12.56 -34.40
N ASP A 309 1.99 -12.36 -35.30
CA ASP A 309 1.71 -12.15 -36.74
C ASP A 309 1.73 -13.50 -37.47
N ALA A 310 0.55 -14.00 -37.85
CA ALA A 310 0.44 -15.30 -38.53
C ALA A 310 1.00 -15.29 -39.96
N LYS A 311 1.18 -14.12 -40.60
CA LYS A 311 1.76 -14.02 -41.94
C LYS A 311 3.28 -14.01 -41.91
N ALA A 312 3.85 -13.36 -40.90
CA ALA A 312 5.29 -13.22 -40.72
C ALA A 312 5.90 -14.30 -39.81
N ASP A 313 5.07 -15.08 -39.11
CA ASP A 313 5.46 -16.11 -38.14
C ASP A 313 6.41 -15.55 -37.05
N ASN A 314 6.06 -14.37 -36.52
CA ASN A 314 6.88 -13.68 -35.52
C ASN A 314 6.07 -12.78 -34.56
N TYR A 315 6.76 -12.23 -33.57
CA TYR A 315 6.21 -11.34 -32.53
C TYR A 315 6.79 -9.92 -32.59
N ASP A 316 7.45 -9.53 -33.68
CA ASP A 316 8.12 -8.21 -33.79
C ASP A 316 7.13 -7.05 -33.68
N LYS A 317 5.89 -7.32 -34.08
CA LYS A 317 4.76 -6.38 -34.08
C LYS A 317 3.87 -6.48 -32.84
N ALA A 318 4.25 -7.31 -31.87
CA ALA A 318 3.52 -7.44 -30.62
C ALA A 318 3.48 -6.12 -29.86
N LEU A 319 2.40 -5.90 -29.11
CA LEU A 319 2.29 -4.79 -28.19
C LEU A 319 3.38 -4.87 -27.11
N ARG A 320 3.85 -3.71 -26.67
CA ARG A 320 4.73 -3.56 -25.51
C ARG A 320 4.00 -2.72 -24.47
N PHE A 321 4.19 -3.04 -23.20
CA PHE A 321 3.55 -2.37 -22.08
C PHE A 321 4.61 -1.68 -21.23
N LEU A 322 4.30 -0.50 -20.70
CA LEU A 322 5.13 0.15 -19.71
C LEU A 322 4.53 -0.12 -18.33
N GLY A 323 5.33 -0.72 -17.45
CA GLY A 323 4.95 -0.95 -16.06
C GLY A 323 5.09 0.31 -15.21
N SER A 324 4.47 0.32 -14.03
CA SER A 324 4.56 1.44 -13.09
C SER A 324 5.97 1.71 -12.51
N ASN A 325 6.91 0.80 -12.75
CA ASN A 325 8.33 0.93 -12.42
C ASN A 325 9.18 1.43 -13.60
N ASP A 326 8.54 1.98 -14.64
CA ASP A 326 9.17 2.42 -15.89
C ASP A 326 9.90 1.31 -16.68
N GLU A 327 9.59 0.04 -16.38
CA GLU A 327 10.14 -1.11 -17.10
C GLU A 327 9.25 -1.51 -18.27
N GLU A 328 9.86 -1.75 -19.42
CA GLU A 328 9.16 -2.26 -20.60
C GLU A 328 8.92 -3.78 -20.48
N MET A 329 7.65 -4.16 -20.60
CA MET A 329 7.21 -5.54 -20.69
C MET A 329 6.81 -5.86 -22.13
N SER A 330 7.54 -6.77 -22.75
CA SER A 330 7.32 -7.28 -24.10
C SER A 330 7.23 -8.81 -24.08
N TYR A 331 6.91 -9.42 -25.22
CA TYR A 331 6.96 -10.88 -25.39
C TYR A 331 8.34 -11.47 -25.03
N ASP A 332 9.42 -10.77 -25.42
CA ASP A 332 10.79 -11.26 -25.21
C ASP A 332 11.29 -11.08 -23.76
N ASN A 333 10.87 -10.01 -23.09
CA ASN A 333 11.35 -9.67 -21.74
C ASN A 333 10.43 -10.20 -20.61
N SER A 334 9.17 -10.50 -20.90
CA SER A 334 8.17 -10.86 -19.88
C SER A 334 7.45 -12.17 -20.20
N PRO A 335 7.84 -13.30 -19.57
CA PRO A 335 7.13 -14.58 -19.74
C PRO A 335 5.75 -14.59 -19.06
N PHE A 336 5.40 -13.52 -18.35
CA PHE A 336 4.17 -13.37 -17.58
C PHE A 336 2.98 -12.89 -18.41
N ILE A 337 3.23 -12.43 -19.64
CA ILE A 337 2.18 -12.01 -20.57
C ILE A 337 1.73 -13.22 -21.38
N LYS A 338 0.43 -13.55 -21.29
CA LYS A 338 -0.19 -14.63 -22.05
C LYS A 338 -1.40 -14.11 -22.81
N THR A 339 -1.65 -14.67 -24.00
CA THR A 339 -2.87 -14.39 -24.75
C THR A 339 -3.97 -15.36 -24.33
N LEU A 340 -5.08 -14.83 -23.79
CA LEU A 340 -6.29 -15.61 -23.53
C LEU A 340 -7.03 -15.92 -24.85
N SER A 341 -6.98 -14.98 -25.79
CA SER A 341 -7.57 -15.10 -27.12
C SER A 341 -6.81 -14.19 -28.08
N ASP A 342 -6.37 -14.70 -29.23
CA ASP A 342 -5.71 -13.88 -30.26
C ASP A 342 -6.48 -13.90 -31.59
N GLY A 343 -7.40 -12.94 -31.75
CA GLY A 343 -8.18 -12.78 -32.99
C GLY A 343 -7.50 -11.88 -34.03
N CYS A 344 -6.43 -11.18 -33.67
CA CYS A 344 -5.80 -10.16 -34.51
C CYS A 344 -4.64 -10.70 -35.37
N SER A 345 -4.25 -11.95 -35.17
CA SER A 345 -3.10 -12.57 -35.83
C SER A 345 -3.17 -12.61 -37.36
N LEU A 346 -4.37 -12.76 -37.94
CA LEU A 346 -4.56 -12.93 -39.39
C LEU A 346 -4.68 -11.61 -40.18
N LYS A 347 -4.73 -10.44 -39.51
CA LYS A 347 -4.99 -9.12 -40.12
C LYS A 347 -6.25 -9.09 -40.99
N GLN A 348 -7.32 -9.77 -40.59
CA GLN A 348 -8.56 -9.83 -41.35
C GLN A 348 -9.75 -9.32 -40.55
N GLY A 349 -10.52 -8.42 -41.15
CA GLY A 349 -11.76 -7.91 -40.58
C GLY A 349 -11.57 -7.25 -39.22
N TYR A 350 -12.65 -7.24 -38.45
CA TYR A 350 -12.68 -6.76 -37.07
C TYR A 350 -12.55 -7.94 -36.11
N SER A 351 -11.56 -7.86 -35.22
CA SER A 351 -11.29 -8.89 -34.22
C SER A 351 -10.83 -8.25 -32.91
N LYS A 352 -10.72 -9.08 -31.87
CA LYS A 352 -10.14 -8.69 -30.57
C LYS A 352 -9.11 -9.70 -30.11
N SER A 353 -8.08 -9.21 -29.45
CA SER A 353 -7.07 -10.03 -28.76
C SER A 353 -7.04 -9.63 -27.30
N VAL A 354 -7.15 -10.61 -26.40
CA VAL A 354 -7.13 -10.40 -24.94
C VAL A 354 -5.84 -10.96 -24.42
N MET A 355 -5.03 -10.11 -23.79
CA MET A 355 -3.81 -10.48 -23.09
C MET A 355 -4.04 -10.38 -21.60
N GLU A 356 -3.51 -11.34 -20.86
CA GLU A 356 -3.47 -11.38 -19.41
C GLU A 356 -2.01 -11.29 -18.97
N ILE A 357 -1.70 -10.32 -18.12
CA ILE A 357 -0.43 -10.18 -17.45
C ILE A 357 -0.61 -10.74 -16.05
N ASN A 358 0.01 -11.88 -15.75
CA ASN A 358 0.01 -12.47 -14.42
C ASN A 358 1.45 -12.59 -13.92
N THR A 359 1.88 -11.60 -13.15
CA THR A 359 3.28 -11.43 -12.73
C THR A 359 3.43 -11.53 -11.22
N PRO A 360 4.45 -12.25 -10.71
CA PRO A 360 4.84 -12.19 -9.31
C PRO A 360 5.63 -10.90 -8.99
N ARG A 361 6.06 -10.15 -10.02
CA ARG A 361 6.76 -8.87 -9.85
C ARG A 361 5.74 -7.73 -9.80
N ILE A 362 5.26 -7.45 -8.60
CA ILE A 362 4.18 -6.48 -8.37
C ILE A 362 4.57 -5.05 -8.78
N ASP A 363 5.85 -4.71 -8.74
CA ASP A 363 6.33 -3.38 -9.13
C ASP A 363 6.08 -3.05 -10.60
N GLN A 364 5.97 -4.06 -11.47
CA GLN A 364 5.71 -3.91 -12.89
C GLN A 364 4.27 -3.53 -13.22
N VAL A 365 3.36 -3.62 -12.24
CA VAL A 365 1.93 -3.37 -12.41
C VAL A 365 1.46 -2.29 -11.42
N PRO A 366 0.48 -1.47 -11.79
CA PRO A 366 -0.31 -1.52 -13.02
C PRO A 366 0.42 -1.04 -14.27
N ILE A 367 -0.12 -1.37 -15.45
CA ILE A 367 0.31 -0.83 -16.74
C ILE A 367 0.01 0.67 -16.80
N ILE A 368 1.01 1.49 -17.09
CA ILE A 368 0.88 2.95 -17.21
C ILE A 368 0.84 3.43 -18.66
N ASP A 369 1.38 2.65 -19.60
CA ASP A 369 1.39 3.00 -21.02
C ASP A 369 1.45 1.76 -21.92
N VAL A 370 1.13 1.92 -23.20
CA VAL A 370 1.16 0.89 -24.23
C VAL A 370 1.80 1.43 -25.51
N MET A 371 2.75 0.67 -26.06
CA MET A 371 3.37 0.95 -27.35
C MET A 371 2.71 0.09 -28.43
N LEU A 372 2.38 0.74 -29.55
CA LEU A 372 1.63 0.16 -30.65
C LEU A 372 2.52 0.08 -31.89
N ASN A 373 2.70 -1.12 -32.48
CA ASN A 373 3.67 -1.34 -33.56
C ASN A 373 3.06 -1.50 -34.95
N ASP A 374 1.88 -2.14 -35.09
CA ASP A 374 1.28 -2.45 -36.41
C ASP A 374 0.10 -1.53 -36.74
N PHE A 375 0.38 -0.25 -37.03
CA PHE A 375 -0.61 0.69 -37.55
C PHE A 375 0.01 1.67 -38.56
N GLY A 376 -0.81 2.51 -39.20
CA GLY A 376 -0.36 3.58 -40.10
C GLY A 376 -0.90 3.47 -41.53
N GLU A 377 -1.32 2.27 -41.94
CA GLU A 377 -2.02 2.11 -43.23
C GLU A 377 -3.44 2.69 -43.16
N SER A 378 -3.96 3.15 -44.30
CA SER A 378 -5.28 3.83 -44.37
C SER A 378 -6.46 2.94 -43.97
N SER A 379 -6.32 1.62 -44.10
CA SER A 379 -7.32 0.63 -43.77
C SER A 379 -7.18 0.09 -42.33
N GLN A 380 -6.04 0.34 -41.68
CA GLN A 380 -5.78 -0.09 -40.32
C GLN A 380 -6.49 0.80 -39.31
N ARG A 381 -7.13 0.15 -38.34
CA ARG A 381 -7.76 0.82 -37.21
C ARG A 381 -7.52 0.01 -35.96
N PHE A 382 -7.35 0.68 -34.84
CA PHE A 382 -7.25 0.01 -33.56
C PHE A 382 -7.94 0.80 -32.46
N GLY A 383 -8.28 0.08 -31.41
CA GLY A 383 -8.69 0.58 -30.10
C GLY A 383 -8.21 -0.40 -29.05
N PHE A 384 -8.38 -0.05 -27.78
CA PHE A 384 -8.05 -0.96 -26.69
C PHE A 384 -8.92 -0.66 -25.47
N GLU A 385 -9.03 -1.64 -24.59
CA GLU A 385 -9.70 -1.55 -23.30
C GLU A 385 -8.74 -2.07 -22.23
N VAL A 386 -8.57 -1.29 -21.17
CA VAL A 386 -7.70 -1.60 -20.04
C VAL A 386 -8.56 -2.22 -18.94
N GLY A 387 -8.24 -3.44 -18.55
CA GLY A 387 -8.88 -4.13 -17.45
C GLY A 387 -8.38 -3.65 -16.08
N PRO A 388 -9.07 -4.03 -14.99
CA PRO A 388 -8.61 -3.75 -13.65
C PRO A 388 -7.27 -4.44 -13.38
N VAL A 389 -6.47 -3.83 -12.50
CA VAL A 389 -5.33 -4.50 -11.86
C VAL A 389 -5.83 -5.16 -10.57
N CYS A 390 -5.65 -6.46 -10.44
CA CYS A 390 -6.09 -7.25 -9.31
C CYS A 390 -4.86 -7.79 -8.57
N PHE A 391 -4.73 -7.40 -7.30
CA PHE A 391 -3.63 -7.81 -6.44
C PHE A 391 -4.07 -8.97 -5.54
N LEU A 392 -3.26 -10.02 -5.48
CA LEU A 392 -3.51 -11.19 -4.66
C LEU A 392 -2.51 -11.23 -3.49
N GLY A 393 -3.06 -11.23 -2.27
CA GLY A 393 -2.34 -11.27 -0.98
C GLY A 393 -1.88 -12.67 -0.58
#